data_AF-A0A9E3B7L5-F1
#
_entry.id   AF-A0A9E3B7L5-F1
#
_cell.length_a   1.000
_cell.length_b   1.000
_cell.length_c   1.000
_cell.angle_alpha   90.00
_cell.angle_beta   90.00
_cell.angle_gamma   90.00
#
_symmetry.space_group_name_H-M   'P 1'
#
loop_
_entity.id
_entity.type
_entity.pdbx_description
1 polymer ?
#
loop_
_entity_poly.entity_id
_entity_poly.type
_entity_poly.pdbx_seq_one_letter_code
_entity_poly.pdbx_strand_id
1 'polypeptide(L)'
;MEASNSYLSSQPGDPKDSPEGYYLLLYKSQLEEMRNLFLYDLDFRAITRRHIDGWEGALRTIVAGIGRMQDAPQTYAVVTSCDGLQDTIWRAIQKLYVASDLIPRKEANEREKLYRSFRECAIILKEAIDKFYKI
;
A
#
# COMPACT_ATOMS: atom_id res chain seq x y z
N MET A 1 -49.96 3.14 8.28
CA MET A 1 -48.66 2.58 8.74
C MET A 1 -48.31 1.47 7.77
N GLU A 2 -47.55 1.79 6.74
CA GLU A 2 -46.96 0.80 5.85
C GLU A 2 -45.46 0.79 6.15
N ALA A 3 -45.01 -0.26 6.84
CA ALA A 3 -43.60 -0.52 7.00
C ALA A 3 -43.12 -1.18 5.71
N SER A 4 -42.57 -0.37 4.81
CA SER A 4 -41.77 -0.85 3.69
C SER A 4 -40.56 -1.59 4.24
N ASN A 5 -40.68 -2.90 4.42
CA ASN A 5 -39.55 -3.80 4.63
C ASN A 5 -38.69 -3.76 3.38
N SER A 6 -37.73 -2.85 3.37
CA SER A 6 -36.59 -2.89 2.46
C SER A 6 -35.78 -4.13 2.82
N TYR A 7 -36.13 -5.25 2.20
CA TYR A 7 -35.23 -6.38 2.06
C TYR A 7 -34.09 -5.90 1.15
N LEU A 8 -33.09 -5.26 1.76
CA LEU A 8 -31.77 -5.10 1.17
C LEU A 8 -31.28 -6.50 0.86
N SER A 9 -31.42 -6.86 -0.41
CA SER A 9 -30.81 -8.01 -1.05
C SER A 9 -29.29 -7.92 -0.89
N SER A 10 -28.76 -8.53 0.16
CA SER A 10 -27.38 -8.99 0.17
C SER A 10 -27.27 -10.07 -0.90
N GLN A 11 -26.81 -9.68 -2.08
CA GLN A 11 -26.45 -10.66 -3.11
C GLN A 11 -25.31 -11.52 -2.56
N PRO A 12 -25.45 -12.85 -2.52
CA PRO A 12 -24.32 -13.72 -2.23
C PRO A 12 -23.36 -13.62 -3.42
N GLY A 13 -22.18 -13.03 -3.20
CA GLY A 13 -21.12 -12.98 -4.22
C GLY A 13 -20.45 -11.62 -4.45
N ASP A 14 -20.55 -10.63 -3.56
CA ASP A 14 -19.67 -9.46 -3.65
C ASP A 14 -18.22 -9.92 -3.36
N PRO A 15 -17.25 -9.71 -4.28
CA PRO A 15 -15.83 -10.05 -4.04
C PRO A 15 -15.26 -9.41 -2.76
N LYS A 16 -15.87 -8.33 -2.25
CA LYS A 16 -15.49 -7.68 -0.99
C LYS A 16 -15.82 -8.52 0.25
N ASP A 17 -16.80 -9.41 0.14
CA ASP A 17 -17.22 -10.30 1.23
C ASP A 17 -16.43 -11.64 1.24
N SER A 18 -15.48 -11.82 0.31
CA SER A 18 -14.57 -12.97 0.31
C SER A 18 -13.39 -12.75 1.27
N PRO A 19 -12.73 -13.83 1.74
CA PRO A 19 -11.49 -13.72 2.50
C PRO A 19 -10.40 -12.89 1.78
N GLU A 20 -10.30 -13.01 0.46
CA GLU A 20 -9.38 -12.25 -0.38
C GLU A 20 -9.75 -10.76 -0.42
N GLY A 21 -11.03 -10.44 -0.57
CA GLY A 21 -11.55 -9.07 -0.47
C GLY A 21 -11.20 -8.41 0.86
N TYR A 22 -11.34 -9.15 1.97
CA TYR A 22 -10.93 -8.70 3.29
C TYR A 22 -9.44 -8.38 3.37
N TYR A 23 -8.57 -9.28 2.89
CA TYR A 23 -7.12 -9.03 2.89
C TYR A 23 -6.71 -7.86 2.00
N LEU A 24 -7.35 -7.68 0.84
CA LEU A 24 -7.11 -6.54 -0.03
C LEU A 24 -7.48 -5.22 0.67
N LEU A 25 -8.61 -5.17 1.38
CA LEU A 25 -9.00 -4.01 2.18
C LEU A 25 -8.00 -3.73 3.32
N LEU A 26 -7.51 -4.78 3.98
CA LEU A 26 -6.47 -4.66 5.02
C LEU A 26 -5.18 -4.07 4.45
N TYR A 27 -4.69 -4.60 3.32
CA TYR A 27 -3.49 -4.08 2.67
C TYR A 27 -3.65 -2.63 2.23
N LYS A 28 -4.82 -2.27 1.70
CA LYS A 28 -5.13 -0.88 1.36
C LYS A 28 -5.04 0.04 2.58
N SER A 29 -5.62 -0.35 3.72
CA SER A 29 -5.51 0.41 4.98
C SER A 29 -4.05 0.62 5.39
N GLN A 30 -3.23 -0.43 5.31
CA GLN A 30 -1.81 -0.35 5.64
C GLN A 30 -1.04 0.61 4.72
N LEU A 31 -1.37 0.65 3.42
CA LEU A 31 -0.77 1.60 2.49
C LEU A 31 -1.23 3.04 2.78
N GLU A 32 -2.50 3.25 3.15
CA GLU A 32 -3.04 4.55 3.54
C GLU A 32 -2.36 5.10 4.81
N GLU A 33 -2.19 4.25 5.83
CA GLU A 33 -1.47 4.57 7.06
C GLU A 33 -0.01 4.94 6.76
N MET A 34 0.69 4.13 5.97
CA MET A 34 2.09 4.40 5.61
C MET A 34 2.23 5.68 4.80
N ARG A 35 1.31 5.95 3.87
CA ARG A 35 1.28 7.20 3.11
C ARG A 35 1.11 8.40 4.03
N ASN A 36 0.19 8.34 4.98
CA ASN A 36 -0.08 9.44 5.92
C ASN A 36 1.13 9.69 6.81
N LEU A 37 1.76 8.62 7.32
CA LEU A 37 3.02 8.70 8.05
C LEU A 37 4.06 9.49 7.25
N PHE A 38 4.25 9.15 5.97
CA PHE A 38 5.26 9.80 5.12
C PHE A 38 4.96 11.26 4.79
N LEU A 39 3.69 11.65 4.74
CA LEU A 39 3.28 13.01 4.42
C LEU A 39 3.29 13.94 5.64
N TYR A 40 2.94 13.42 6.81
CA TYR A 40 2.55 14.27 7.95
C TYR A 40 3.29 13.95 9.24
N ASP A 41 3.61 12.68 9.51
CA ASP A 41 4.02 12.25 10.86
C ASP A 41 5.51 11.89 10.97
N LEU A 42 6.27 11.93 9.87
CA LEU A 42 7.71 11.64 9.88
C LEU A 42 8.55 12.82 10.37
N ASP A 43 9.26 12.61 11.48
CA ASP A 43 10.43 13.43 11.83
C ASP A 43 11.68 12.90 11.11
N PHE A 44 12.03 13.52 9.99
CA PHE A 44 13.20 13.19 9.18
C PHE A 44 14.54 13.29 9.92
N ARG A 45 14.60 13.97 11.08
CA ARG A 45 15.81 14.06 11.90
C ARG A 45 16.04 12.80 12.73
N ALA A 46 14.97 12.04 13.01
CA ALA A 46 14.96 10.85 13.85
C ALA A 46 14.84 9.54 13.05
N ILE A 47 14.67 9.62 11.72
CA ILE A 47 14.60 8.42 10.87
C ILE A 47 15.94 7.68 10.90
N THR A 48 15.85 6.36 11.04
CA THR A 48 17.00 5.45 11.01
C THR A 48 16.78 4.46 9.88
N ARG A 49 17.86 3.79 9.46
CA ARG A 49 17.78 2.69 8.50
C ARG A 49 16.80 1.60 8.94
N ARG A 50 16.77 1.30 10.24
CA ARG A 50 15.83 0.31 10.81
C ARG A 50 14.37 0.69 10.61
N HIS A 51 14.02 1.97 10.64
CA HIS A 51 12.65 2.41 10.33
C HIS A 51 12.31 2.11 8.87
N ILE A 52 13.24 2.41 7.96
CA ILE A 52 13.09 2.18 6.52
C ILE A 52 12.98 0.69 6.22
N ASP A 53 13.85 -0.15 6.80
CA ASP A 53 13.78 -1.61 6.66
C ASP A 53 12.42 -2.16 7.14
N GLY A 54 11.85 -1.58 8.20
CA GLY A 54 10.52 -1.94 8.70
C GLY A 54 9.39 -1.63 7.70
N TRP A 55 9.41 -0.43 7.11
CA TRP A 55 8.42 -0.06 6.08
C TRP A 55 8.58 -0.88 4.80
N GLU A 56 9.82 -1.14 4.38
CA GLU A 56 10.11 -2.03 3.27
C GLU A 56 9.54 -3.44 3.52
N GLY A 57 9.81 -4.01 4.70
CA GLY A 57 9.30 -5.32 5.10
C GLY A 57 7.77 -5.40 5.06
N ALA A 58 7.09 -4.35 5.50
CA ALA A 58 5.63 -4.26 5.41
C ALA A 58 5.15 -4.24 3.94
N LEU A 59 5.75 -3.42 3.07
CA LEU A 59 5.39 -3.37 1.65
C LEU A 59 5.66 -4.71 0.94
N ARG A 60 6.79 -5.37 1.22
CA ARG A 60 7.09 -6.70 0.70
C ARG A 60 6.09 -7.76 1.15
N THR A 61 5.64 -7.68 2.40
CA THR A 61 4.60 -8.58 2.94
C THR A 61 3.29 -8.41 2.18
N ILE A 62 2.91 -7.16 1.87
CA ILE A 62 1.73 -6.86 1.05
C ILE A 62 1.88 -7.44 -0.36
N VAL A 63 3.01 -7.19 -1.04
CA VAL A 63 3.28 -7.74 -2.39
C VAL A 63 3.16 -9.26 -2.39
N ALA A 64 3.79 -9.94 -1.43
CA ALA A 64 3.72 -11.40 -1.30
C ALA A 64 2.30 -11.89 -0.96
N GLY A 65 1.55 -11.12 -0.16
CA GLY A 65 0.13 -11.35 0.11
C GLY A 65 -0.71 -11.33 -1.15
N ILE A 66 -0.54 -10.30 -1.98
CA ILE A 66 -1.21 -10.18 -3.29
C ILE A 66 -0.82 -11.33 -4.21
N GLY A 67 0.47 -11.69 -4.28
CA GLY A 67 0.95 -12.79 -5.13
C GLY A 67 0.31 -14.12 -4.77
N ARG A 68 0.21 -14.44 -3.46
CA ARG A 68 -0.47 -15.65 -3.00
C ARG A 68 -1.96 -15.69 -3.35
N MET A 69 -2.63 -14.54 -3.42
CA MET A 69 -4.03 -14.46 -3.86
C MET A 69 -4.18 -14.67 -5.37
N GLN A 70 -3.15 -14.33 -6.15
CA GLN A 70 -3.11 -14.59 -7.60
C GLN A 70 -2.90 -16.07 -7.93
N ASP A 71 -2.10 -16.76 -7.12
CA ASP A 71 -1.84 -18.20 -7.27
C ASP A 71 -3.04 -19.08 -6.86
N ALA A 72 -4.09 -18.49 -6.26
CA ALA A 72 -5.28 -19.21 -5.82
C ALA A 72 -6.25 -19.49 -7.00
N PRO A 73 -6.74 -20.73 -7.17
CA PRO A 73 -7.51 -21.14 -8.34
C PRO A 73 -8.89 -20.49 -8.52
N GLN A 74 -9.36 -19.67 -7.57
CA GLN A 74 -10.73 -19.15 -7.52
C GLN A 74 -10.82 -17.64 -7.81
N THR A 75 -9.69 -16.96 -8.04
CA THR A 75 -9.58 -15.48 -8.04
C THR A 75 -9.32 -14.86 -9.42
N TYR A 76 -9.61 -15.57 -10.52
CA TYR A 76 -9.21 -15.17 -11.89
C TYR A 76 -9.64 -13.74 -12.30
N ALA A 77 -10.77 -13.23 -11.78
CA ALA A 77 -11.22 -11.85 -12.04
C ALA A 77 -10.43 -10.78 -11.27
N VAL A 78 -9.89 -11.13 -10.09
CA VAL A 78 -9.07 -10.25 -9.24
C VAL A 78 -7.61 -10.26 -9.72
N VAL A 79 -7.14 -11.39 -10.28
CA VAL A 79 -5.74 -11.65 -10.65
C VAL A 79 -5.16 -10.63 -11.63
N THR A 80 -5.85 -10.32 -12.73
CA THR A 80 -5.38 -9.39 -13.78
C THR A 80 -5.34 -7.93 -13.33
N SER A 81 -6.07 -7.59 -12.27
CA SER A 81 -6.12 -6.22 -11.72
C SER A 81 -4.97 -5.92 -10.74
N CYS A 82 -4.27 -6.96 -10.27
CA CYS A 82 -3.29 -6.89 -9.19
C CYS A 82 -1.83 -6.72 -9.64
N ASP A 83 -1.46 -7.09 -10.88
CA ASP A 83 -0.08 -6.97 -11.37
C ASP A 83 0.39 -5.50 -11.35
N GLY A 84 -0.45 -4.62 -11.89
CA GLY A 84 -0.18 -3.19 -11.87
C GLY A 84 -0.11 -2.61 -10.45
N LEU A 85 -0.79 -3.22 -9.48
CA LEU A 85 -0.73 -2.82 -8.08
C LEU A 85 0.62 -3.23 -7.46
N GLN A 86 1.05 -4.47 -7.65
CA GLN A 86 2.35 -4.96 -7.17
C GLN A 86 3.51 -4.16 -7.75
N ASP A 87 3.48 -3.85 -9.05
CA ASP A 87 4.49 -3.00 -9.70
C ASP A 87 4.57 -1.61 -9.08
N THR A 88 3.42 -1.01 -8.78
CA THR A 88 3.37 0.29 -8.11
C THR A 88 3.95 0.20 -6.68
N ILE A 89 3.66 -0.86 -5.93
CA ILE A 89 4.24 -1.06 -4.60
C ILE A 89 5.77 -1.25 -4.69
N TRP A 90 6.26 -1.98 -5.70
CA TRP A 90 7.70 -2.11 -5.94
C TRP A 90 8.39 -0.77 -6.23
N ARG A 91 7.73 0.13 -6.98
CA ARG A 91 8.23 1.50 -7.18
C ARG A 91 8.32 2.28 -5.88
N ALA A 92 7.39 2.07 -4.93
CA ALA A 92 7.46 2.69 -3.61
C ALA A 92 8.64 2.15 -2.80
N ILE A 93 8.87 0.82 -2.83
CA ILE A 93 10.03 0.17 -2.21
C ILE A 93 11.35 0.76 -2.74
N GLN A 94 11.46 1.01 -4.05
CA GLN A 94 12.65 1.64 -4.63
C GLN A 94 12.94 3.03 -4.05
N LYS A 95 11.90 3.82 -3.73
CA LYS A 95 12.09 5.12 -3.07
C LYS A 95 12.58 4.98 -1.64
N LEU A 96 12.16 3.93 -0.93
CA LEU A 96 12.69 3.61 0.40
C LEU A 96 14.17 3.22 0.35
N TYR A 97 14.63 2.50 -0.68
CA TYR A 97 16.07 2.23 -0.85
C TYR A 97 16.89 3.49 -1.05
N VAL A 98 16.43 4.39 -1.94
CA VAL A 98 17.09 5.69 -2.12
C VAL A 98 17.14 6.45 -0.80
N ALA A 99 16.04 6.45 -0.03
CA ALA A 99 16.03 7.08 1.29
C ALA A 99 17.04 6.44 2.27
N SER A 100 17.13 5.11 2.31
CA SER A 100 18.08 4.38 3.16
C SER A 100 19.53 4.76 2.88
N ASP A 101 19.90 4.89 1.60
CA ASP A 101 21.26 5.25 1.18
C ASP A 101 21.64 6.69 1.56
N LEU A 102 20.64 7.55 1.77
CA LEU A 102 20.82 8.95 2.16
C LEU A 102 20.94 9.13 3.69
N ILE A 103 20.39 8.23 4.51
CA ILE A 103 20.48 8.31 5.99
C ILE A 103 21.92 8.47 6.54
N PRO A 104 22.94 7.71 6.09
CA PRO A 104 24.30 7.87 6.60
C PRO A 104 24.94 9.20 6.20
N ARG A 105 24.39 9.91 5.20
CA ARG A 105 24.96 11.14 4.63
C ARG A 105 24.27 12.35 5.28
N LYS A 106 24.86 12.87 6.36
CA LYS A 106 24.26 13.94 7.20
C LYS A 106 24.33 15.36 6.62
N GLU A 107 24.63 15.49 5.33
CA GLU A 107 24.77 16.78 4.66
C GLU A 107 23.41 17.45 4.40
N ALA A 108 23.38 18.78 4.35
CA ALA A 108 22.13 19.53 4.16
C ALA A 108 21.45 19.19 2.82
N ASN A 109 22.22 19.06 1.74
CA ASN A 109 21.72 18.71 0.41
C ASN A 109 21.14 17.28 0.36
N GLU A 110 21.67 16.35 1.15
CA GLU A 110 21.20 14.98 1.20
C GLU A 110 19.87 14.87 1.99
N ARG A 111 19.62 15.78 2.95
CA ARG A 111 18.33 15.85 3.66
C ARG A 111 17.19 16.27 2.74
N GLU A 112 17.44 17.19 1.80
CA GLU A 112 16.41 17.57 0.82
C GLU A 112 16.08 16.39 -0.09
N LYS A 113 17.10 15.64 -0.52
CA LYS A 113 16.89 14.40 -1.31
C LYS A 113 16.12 13.36 -0.50
N LEU A 114 16.46 13.16 0.77
CA LEU A 114 15.76 12.24 1.66
C LEU A 114 14.27 12.60 1.75
N TYR A 115 13.97 13.88 1.98
CA TYR A 115 12.62 14.40 2.00
C TYR A 115 11.85 14.13 0.70
N ARG A 116 12.52 14.42 -0.42
CA ARG A 116 11.95 14.20 -1.75
C ARG A 116 11.65 12.72 -1.99
N SER A 117 12.53 11.81 -1.57
CA SER A 117 12.30 10.37 -1.68
C SER A 117 11.06 9.91 -0.91
N PHE A 118 10.84 10.41 0.32
CA PHE A 118 9.63 10.08 1.08
C PHE A 118 8.35 10.67 0.47
N ARG A 119 8.40 11.91 -0.04
CA ARG A 119 7.28 12.50 -0.78
C ARG A 119 6.92 11.71 -2.04
N GLU A 120 7.92 11.34 -2.84
CA GLU A 120 7.74 10.52 -4.03
C GLU A 120 7.18 9.14 -3.66
N CYS A 121 7.66 8.54 -2.58
CA CYS A 121 7.10 7.30 -2.04
C CYS A 121 5.61 7.45 -1.71
N ALA A 122 5.22 8.51 -1.00
CA ALA A 122 3.82 8.78 -0.66
C ALA A 122 2.91 8.98 -1.89
N ILE A 123 3.42 9.61 -2.97
CA ILE A 123 2.70 9.75 -4.24
C ILE A 123 2.49 8.38 -4.88
N ILE A 124 3.52 7.54 -4.92
CA ILE A 124 3.43 6.18 -5.48
C ILE A 124 2.48 5.30 -4.64
N LEU A 125 2.49 5.45 -3.31
CA LEU A 125 1.52 4.77 -2.45
C LEU A 125 0.08 5.21 -2.77
N LYS A 126 -0.15 6.49 -3.07
CA LYS A 126 -1.47 6.96 -3.53
C LYS A 126 -1.88 6.31 -4.85
N GLU A 127 -0.95 6.20 -5.81
CA GLU A 127 -1.20 5.47 -7.06
C GLU A 127 -1.59 4.01 -6.80
N ALA A 128 -0.94 3.34 -5.84
CA ALA A 128 -1.25 1.96 -5.48
C ALA A 128 -2.65 1.86 -4.86
N ILE A 129 -2.97 2.73 -3.90
CA ILE A 129 -4.29 2.82 -3.26
C ILE A 129 -5.40 3.05 -4.30
N ASP A 130 -5.16 3.92 -5.28
CA ASP A 130 -6.14 4.20 -6.35
C ASP A 130 -6.40 3.01 -7.25
N LYS A 131 -5.43 2.10 -7.38
CA LYS A 131 -5.61 0.86 -8.13
C LYS A 131 -6.54 -0.11 -7.38
N PHE A 132 -6.53 -0.14 -6.04
CA PHE A 132 -7.49 -0.96 -5.27
C PHE A 132 -8.96 -0.58 -5.51
N TYR A 133 -9.26 0.69 -5.83
CA TYR A 133 -10.63 1.12 -6.16
C TYR A 133 -11.09 0.73 -7.57
N LYS A 134 -10.17 0.21 -8.40
CA LYS A 134 -10.44 -0.28 -9.75
C LYS A 134 -10.56 -1.81 -9.81
N ILE A 135 -10.29 -2.49 -8.69
CA ILE A 135 -10.51 -3.93 -8.45
C ILE A 135 -11.94 -4.09 -7.95
#